data_AF-A0A816MPQ4-F1
#
_entry.id   AF-A0A816MPQ4-F1
#
_cell.length_a   1.000
_cell.length_b   1.000
_cell.length_c   1.000
_cell.angle_alpha   90.00
_cell.angle_beta   90.00
_cell.angle_gamma   90.00
#
_symmetry.space_group_name_H-M   'P 1'
#
loop_
_entity.id
_entity.type
_entity.pdbx_description
1 polymer ?
#
loop_
_entity_poly.entity_id
_entity_poly.type
_entity_poly.pdbx_seq_one_letter_code
_entity_poly.pdbx_strand_id
1 'polypeptide(L)'
;MGRGRKVEMGRKIKMGPKEMKERHDLAMAKYYESLNKSELKDSELEDNDWISLYLKLAVATTNKSFDVARLSLANLKILKVATESTQGLGDYDAVFYIEYEDSCEARVGKDVHRVAIVRRILDKQSEVLCLLGHNQSINNSAAMEAGSSSAQD
;
A
#
# COMPACT_ATOMS: atom_id res chain seq x y z
N MET A 1 42.92 16.10 15.92
CA MET A 1 42.60 14.71 15.52
C MET A 1 41.18 14.38 15.95
N GLY A 2 40.37 13.87 15.03
CA GLY A 2 38.90 13.94 15.05
C GLY A 2 38.20 13.00 16.03
N ARG A 3 37.11 13.50 16.63
CA ARG A 3 36.14 12.71 17.39
C ARG A 3 35.15 12.06 16.42
N GLY A 4 35.34 10.76 16.16
CA GLY A 4 34.40 9.94 15.41
C GLY A 4 33.09 9.80 16.18
N ARG A 5 32.01 10.38 15.65
CA ARG A 5 30.64 10.09 16.12
C ARG A 5 30.25 8.72 15.58
N LYS A 6 30.12 7.72 16.46
CA LYS A 6 29.44 6.46 16.14
C LYS A 6 27.97 6.78 15.88
N VAL A 7 27.53 6.53 14.66
CA VAL A 7 26.11 6.59 14.29
C VAL A 7 25.47 5.33 14.88
N GLU A 8 24.60 5.49 15.86
CA GLU A 8 23.85 4.38 16.45
C GLU A 8 22.83 3.89 15.41
N MET A 9 23.08 2.72 14.83
CA MET A 9 22.13 2.08 13.92
C MET A 9 20.91 1.64 14.73
N GLY A 10 19.77 2.30 14.49
CA GLY A 10 18.49 1.96 15.10
C GLY A 10 18.19 0.45 14.99
N ARG A 11 17.91 -0.18 16.13
CA ARG A 11 17.56 -1.60 16.19
C ARG A 11 16.28 -1.84 15.40
N LYS A 12 16.35 -2.60 14.30
CA LYS A 12 15.17 -3.16 13.65
C LYS A 12 14.58 -4.24 14.57
N ILE A 13 13.50 -3.91 15.28
CA ILE A 13 12.73 -4.91 16.04
C ILE A 13 12.02 -5.81 15.02
N LYS A 14 12.39 -7.09 14.99
CA LYS A 14 11.73 -8.08 14.15
C LYS A 14 10.41 -8.46 14.81
N MET A 15 9.28 -8.12 14.17
CA MET A 15 7.94 -8.48 14.65
C MET A 15 7.70 -9.99 14.57
N GLY A 16 6.91 -10.51 15.50
CA GLY A 16 6.48 -11.91 15.50
C GLY A 16 5.43 -12.20 14.41
N PRO A 17 5.24 -13.47 14.01
CA PRO A 17 4.23 -13.85 13.01
C PRO A 17 2.80 -13.45 13.39
N LYS A 18 2.46 -13.56 14.69
CA LYS A 18 1.14 -13.18 15.21
C LYS A 18 0.88 -11.68 15.05
N GLU A 19 1.84 -10.85 15.45
CA GLU A 19 1.74 -9.39 15.32
C GLU A 19 1.66 -8.95 13.85
N MET A 20 2.37 -9.65 12.96
CA MET A 20 2.33 -9.39 11.52
C MET A 20 0.92 -9.65 10.95
N LYS A 21 0.29 -10.75 11.37
CA LYS A 21 -1.09 -11.07 10.99
C LYS A 21 -2.07 -10.03 11.53
N GLU A 22 -2.00 -9.69 12.81
CA GLU A 22 -2.88 -8.67 13.42
C GLU A 22 -2.75 -7.31 12.73
N ARG A 23 -1.54 -6.91 12.34
CA ARG A 23 -1.33 -5.68 11.55
C ARG A 23 -1.92 -5.74 10.16
N HIS A 24 -1.85 -6.90 9.49
CA HIS A 24 -2.49 -7.11 8.20
C HIS A 24 -4.01 -7.06 8.32
N ASP A 25 -4.60 -7.81 9.26
CA ASP A 25 -6.04 -7.85 9.50
C ASP A 25 -6.59 -6.46 9.83
N LEU A 26 -5.90 -5.70 10.69
CA LEU A 26 -6.25 -4.32 11.02
C LEU A 26 -6.17 -3.39 9.80
N ALA A 27 -5.13 -3.55 8.97
CA ALA A 27 -4.96 -2.76 7.75
C ALA A 27 -6.08 -3.03 6.74
N MET A 28 -6.50 -4.29 6.59
CA MET A 28 -7.63 -4.66 5.72
C MET A 28 -8.96 -4.16 6.27
N ALA A 29 -9.19 -4.23 7.58
CA ALA A 29 -10.41 -3.67 8.18
C ALA A 29 -10.55 -2.16 7.90
N LYS A 30 -9.47 -1.39 8.10
CA LYS A 30 -9.46 0.04 7.79
C LYS A 30 -9.67 0.34 6.31
N TYR A 31 -9.11 -0.48 5.43
CA TYR A 31 -9.31 -0.36 4.00
C TYR A 31 -10.79 -0.52 3.62
N TYR A 32 -11.45 -1.59 4.05
CA TYR A 32 -12.86 -1.83 3.74
C TYR A 32 -13.79 -0.78 4.35
N GLU A 33 -13.49 -0.31 5.57
CA GLU A 33 -14.21 0.80 6.19
C GLU A 33 -14.07 2.09 5.36
N SER A 34 -12.85 2.39 4.91
CA SER A 34 -12.58 3.61 4.12
C SER A 34 -13.25 3.55 2.75
N LEU A 35 -13.23 2.42 2.06
CA LEU A 35 -13.95 2.26 0.79
C LEU A 35 -15.44 2.56 0.93
N ASN A 36 -16.09 2.01 1.96
CA ASN A 36 -17.53 2.24 2.17
C ASN A 36 -17.88 3.70 2.45
N LYS A 37 -16.90 4.50 2.91
CA LYS A 37 -17.11 5.88 3.37
C LYS A 37 -16.66 6.92 2.34
N SER A 38 -15.55 6.68 1.67
CA SER A 38 -14.80 7.69 0.91
C SER A 38 -14.06 7.10 -0.30
N GLU A 39 -14.68 6.13 -0.97
CA GLU A 39 -14.24 5.68 -2.30
C GLU A 39 -14.30 6.85 -3.31
N LEU A 40 -13.21 7.04 -4.04
CA LEU A 40 -13.08 8.05 -5.09
C LEU A 40 -13.75 7.57 -6.37
N LYS A 41 -14.34 8.51 -7.13
CA LYS A 41 -14.87 8.23 -8.46
C LYS A 41 -13.76 8.20 -9.49
N ASP A 42 -14.00 7.52 -10.62
CA ASP A 42 -13.04 7.46 -11.74
C ASP A 42 -12.62 8.85 -12.24
N SER A 43 -13.55 9.81 -12.32
CA SER A 43 -13.23 11.19 -12.71
C SER A 43 -12.26 11.87 -11.74
N GLU A 44 -12.37 11.58 -10.43
CA GLU A 44 -11.45 12.12 -9.43
C GLU A 44 -10.07 11.45 -9.56
N LEU A 45 -9.99 10.19 -10.00
CA LEU A 45 -8.72 9.52 -10.26
C LEU A 45 -8.03 10.10 -11.49
N GLU A 46 -8.77 10.34 -12.57
CA GLU A 46 -8.26 10.94 -13.82
C GLU A 46 -7.71 12.36 -13.59
N ASP A 47 -8.36 13.15 -12.73
CA ASP A 47 -7.87 14.50 -12.38
C ASP A 47 -6.65 14.49 -11.44
N ASN A 48 -6.31 13.33 -10.84
CA ASN A 48 -5.31 13.21 -9.79
C ASN A 48 -4.23 12.15 -10.11
N ASP A 49 -3.49 12.38 -11.20
CA ASP A 49 -2.37 11.54 -11.66
C ASP A 49 -1.30 11.22 -10.59
N TRP A 50 -1.18 12.08 -9.57
CA TRP A 50 -0.26 11.89 -8.44
C TRP A 50 -0.61 10.67 -7.58
N ILE A 51 -1.84 10.14 -7.62
CA ILE A 51 -2.21 8.89 -6.95
C ILE A 51 -1.40 7.72 -7.54
N SER A 52 -1.18 7.72 -8.86
CA SER A 52 -0.29 6.75 -9.52
C SER A 52 1.14 6.85 -9.01
N LEU A 53 1.63 8.08 -8.78
CA LEU A 53 2.96 8.30 -8.19
C LEU A 53 3.06 7.72 -6.77
N TYR A 54 2.03 7.88 -5.95
CA TYR A 54 2.00 7.35 -4.57
C TYR A 54 2.08 5.83 -4.57
N LEU A 55 1.31 5.17 -5.44
CA LEU A 55 1.37 3.72 -5.62
C LEU A 55 2.78 3.26 -6.04
N LYS A 56 3.34 3.90 -7.08
CA LYS A 56 4.68 3.55 -7.61
C LYS A 56 5.76 3.68 -6.54
N LEU A 57 5.72 4.74 -5.73
CA LEU A 57 6.66 4.95 -4.63
C LEU A 57 6.50 3.90 -3.52
N ALA A 58 5.27 3.55 -3.14
CA ALA A 58 5.02 2.50 -2.14
C ALA A 58 5.57 1.15 -2.60
N VAL A 59 5.33 0.78 -3.87
CA VAL A 59 5.85 -0.46 -4.47
C VAL A 59 7.39 -0.47 -4.52
N ALA A 60 8.01 0.62 -4.99
CA ALA A 60 9.46 0.70 -5.10
C ALA A 60 10.18 0.62 -3.74
N THR A 61 9.61 1.25 -2.71
CA THR A 61 10.23 1.30 -1.37
C THR A 61 10.04 0.02 -0.57
N THR A 62 9.04 -0.81 -0.90
CA THR A 62 8.80 -2.09 -0.23
C THR A 62 9.71 -3.22 -0.78
N ASN A 63 10.07 -3.15 -2.07
CA ASN A 63 10.78 -4.21 -2.79
C ASN A 63 12.27 -3.91 -3.03
N LYS A 64 12.97 -3.34 -2.04
CA LYS A 64 14.36 -2.87 -2.15
C LYS A 64 15.39 -3.95 -2.51
N SER A 65 15.01 -5.23 -2.49
CA SER A 65 15.88 -6.37 -2.77
C SER A 65 15.94 -6.78 -4.25
N PHE A 66 15.07 -6.23 -5.10
CA PHE A 66 15.06 -6.57 -6.52
C PHE A 66 15.81 -5.52 -7.33
N ASP A 67 16.53 -5.99 -8.35
CA ASP A 67 17.15 -5.13 -9.34
C ASP A 67 16.09 -4.19 -9.94
N VAL A 68 16.34 -2.88 -9.85
CA VAL A 68 15.39 -1.83 -10.28
C VAL A 68 15.00 -2.03 -11.75
N ALA A 69 15.90 -2.59 -12.56
CA ALA A 69 15.63 -2.94 -13.96
C ALA A 69 14.56 -4.04 -14.15
N ARG A 70 14.33 -4.88 -13.14
CA ARG A 70 13.33 -5.97 -13.18
C ARG A 70 11.99 -5.57 -12.56
N LEU A 71 11.95 -4.47 -11.81
CA LEU A 71 10.75 -3.94 -11.17
C LEU A 71 10.01 -3.01 -12.12
N SER A 72 9.42 -3.54 -13.19
CA SER A 72 8.50 -2.74 -14.02
C SER A 72 7.39 -2.18 -13.14
N LEU A 73 7.29 -0.84 -13.11
CA LEU A 73 6.21 -0.10 -12.47
C LEU A 73 5.07 0.19 -13.46
N ALA A 74 5.22 -0.17 -14.73
CA ALA A 74 4.17 -0.10 -15.74
C ALA A 74 3.11 -1.20 -15.56
N ASN A 75 3.45 -2.27 -14.84
CA ASN A 75 2.59 -3.43 -14.59
C ASN A 75 1.64 -3.21 -13.38
N LEU A 76 1.36 -1.96 -13.04
CA LEU A 76 0.52 -1.58 -11.91
C LEU A 76 -0.77 -0.95 -12.44
N LYS A 77 -1.92 -1.54 -12.11
CA LYS A 77 -3.24 -1.03 -12.51
C LYS A 77 -4.06 -0.71 -11.29
N ILE A 78 -4.40 0.56 -11.10
CA ILE A 78 -5.30 1.00 -10.02
C ILE A 78 -6.71 0.49 -10.31
N LEU A 79 -7.37 -0.03 -9.28
CA LEU A 79 -8.74 -0.54 -9.36
C LEU A 79 -9.71 0.33 -8.56
N LYS A 80 -9.37 0.59 -7.28
CA LYS A 80 -10.17 1.40 -6.36
C LYS A 80 -9.26 2.23 -5.48
N VAL A 81 -9.75 3.39 -5.05
CA VAL A 81 -9.05 4.23 -4.09
C VAL A 81 -10.01 4.76 -3.05
N ALA A 82 -9.60 4.71 -1.80
CA ALA A 82 -10.27 5.40 -0.70
C ALA A 82 -9.30 6.34 0.01
N THR A 83 -9.86 7.38 0.63
CA THR A 83 -9.07 8.34 1.43
C THR A 83 -9.62 8.49 2.84
N GLU A 84 -8.76 8.37 3.84
CA GLU A 84 -9.04 8.78 5.21
C GLU A 84 -8.41 10.15 5.42
N SER A 85 -9.26 11.17 5.45
CA SER A 85 -8.87 12.59 5.62
C SER A 85 -10.03 13.38 6.23
N THR A 86 -9.71 14.57 6.74
CA THR A 86 -10.72 15.51 7.26
C THR A 86 -11.23 16.47 6.18
N GLN A 87 -10.40 16.77 5.17
CA GLN A 87 -10.69 17.75 4.11
C GLN A 87 -10.69 17.16 2.69
N GLY A 88 -10.68 15.83 2.56
CA GLY A 88 -10.68 15.14 1.26
C GLY A 88 -9.30 15.12 0.59
N LEU A 89 -9.28 15.08 -0.75
CA LEU A 89 -8.04 14.90 -1.54
C LEU A 89 -7.01 16.01 -1.38
N GLY A 90 -7.40 17.19 -0.92
CA GLY A 90 -6.49 18.32 -0.66
C GLY A 90 -5.86 18.33 0.74
N ASP A 91 -6.22 17.39 1.62
CA ASP A 91 -5.82 17.44 3.03
C ASP A 91 -4.30 17.18 3.20
N TYR A 92 -3.67 17.91 4.11
CA TYR A 92 -2.22 17.81 4.30
C TYR A 92 -1.81 16.53 5.00
N ASP A 93 -2.65 16.01 5.90
CA ASP A 93 -2.50 14.69 6.50
C ASP A 93 -3.64 13.79 6.01
N ALA A 94 -3.31 12.82 5.17
CA ALA A 94 -4.29 11.93 4.58
C ALA A 94 -3.71 10.53 4.39
N VAL A 95 -4.53 9.51 4.58
CA VAL A 95 -4.18 8.13 4.25
C VAL A 95 -4.93 7.70 3.00
N PHE A 96 -4.18 7.25 2.01
CA PHE A 96 -4.69 6.70 0.77
C PHE A 96 -4.61 5.18 0.82
N TYR A 97 -5.74 4.53 0.58
CA TYR A 97 -5.82 3.10 0.38
C TYR A 97 -6.04 2.87 -1.11
N ILE A 98 -5.06 2.31 -1.78
CA ILE A 98 -5.04 2.13 -3.24
C ILE A 98 -5.08 0.64 -3.52
N GLU A 99 -6.22 0.14 -3.98
CA GLU A 99 -6.33 -1.21 -4.52
C GLU A 99 -5.77 -1.24 -5.93
N TYR A 100 -4.92 -2.22 -6.20
CA TYR A 100 -4.29 -2.37 -7.50
C TYR A 100 -4.02 -3.83 -7.85
N GLU A 101 -3.92 -4.07 -9.14
CA GLU A 101 -3.39 -5.29 -9.72
C GLU A 101 -1.89 -5.11 -10.00
N ASP A 102 -1.09 -6.10 -9.60
CA ASP A 102 0.35 -6.16 -9.86
C ASP A 102 0.64 -7.36 -10.77
N SER A 103 0.97 -7.09 -12.03
CA SER A 103 1.32 -8.15 -13.01
C SER A 103 2.82 -8.30 -13.25
N CYS A 104 3.65 -7.78 -12.33
CA CYS A 104 5.09 -7.98 -12.41
C CYS A 104 5.47 -9.34 -11.81
N GLU A 105 5.60 -10.36 -12.67
CA GLU A 105 5.96 -11.73 -12.28
C GLU A 105 7.24 -11.77 -11.41
N ALA A 106 8.24 -10.94 -11.73
CA ALA A 106 9.48 -10.86 -10.95
C ALA A 106 9.25 -10.37 -9.49
N ARG A 107 8.19 -9.62 -9.23
CA ARG A 107 7.84 -9.03 -7.92
C ARG A 107 6.83 -9.87 -7.16
N VAL A 108 5.84 -10.45 -7.84
CA VAL A 108 4.70 -11.14 -7.20
C VAL A 108 4.49 -12.58 -7.62
N GLY A 109 5.25 -13.10 -8.58
CA GLY A 109 5.17 -14.46 -9.09
C GLY A 109 3.97 -14.73 -10.00
N LYS A 110 2.77 -14.33 -9.62
CA LYS A 110 1.56 -14.32 -10.46
C LYS A 110 0.80 -13.02 -10.22
N ASP A 111 -0.15 -12.69 -11.08
CA ASP A 111 -0.97 -11.49 -10.90
C ASP A 111 -1.71 -11.55 -9.56
N VAL A 112 -1.46 -10.57 -8.69
CA VAL A 112 -2.04 -10.51 -7.34
C VAL A 112 -2.73 -9.18 -7.12
N HIS A 113 -3.93 -9.23 -6.54
CA HIS A 113 -4.65 -8.08 -6.00
C HIS A 113 -4.02 -7.62 -4.69
N ARG A 114 -3.70 -6.34 -4.60
CA ARG A 114 -2.96 -5.76 -3.47
C ARG A 114 -3.56 -4.43 -3.06
N VAL A 115 -3.26 -4.04 -1.83
CA VAL A 115 -3.56 -2.70 -1.32
C VAL A 115 -2.25 -2.01 -0.96
N ALA A 116 -2.02 -0.84 -1.55
CA ALA A 116 -1.00 0.09 -1.08
C ALA A 116 -1.63 1.05 -0.07
N ILE A 117 -1.00 1.22 1.08
CA ILE A 117 -1.41 2.16 2.12
C ILE A 117 -0.36 3.25 2.17
N VAL A 118 -0.75 4.46 1.79
CA VAL A 118 0.14 5.61 1.67
C VAL A 118 -0.36 6.73 2.56
N ARG A 119 0.39 7.08 3.60
CA ARG A 119 0.13 8.29 4.37
C ARG A 119 0.93 9.45 3.78
N ARG A 120 0.22 10.53 3.45
CA ARG A 120 0.76 11.83 3.09
C ARG A 120 0.76 12.73 4.31
N ILE A 121 1.86 13.43 4.53
CA ILE A 121 1.97 14.51 5.52
C ILE A 121 2.68 15.68 4.84
N LEU A 122 1.99 16.80 4.67
CA LEU A 122 2.61 18.06 4.27
C LEU A 122 2.74 18.98 5.49
N ASP A 123 3.97 19.15 5.97
CA ASP A 123 4.25 20.17 6.99
C ASP A 123 4.35 21.54 6.33
N LYS A 124 3.36 22.40 6.60
CA LYS A 124 3.32 23.77 6.07
C LYS A 124 4.45 24.65 6.57
N GLN A 125 4.95 24.41 7.79
CA GLN A 125 5.97 25.29 8.37
C GLN A 125 7.32 25.04 7.73
N SER A 126 7.66 23.76 7.50
CA SER A 126 8.92 23.37 6.88
C SER A 126 8.84 23.18 5.37
N GLU A 127 7.64 23.25 4.78
CA GLU A 127 7.35 22.93 3.38
C GLU A 127 7.84 21.53 2.97
N VAL A 128 7.82 20.58 3.91
CA VAL A 128 8.30 19.22 3.69
C VAL A 128 7.11 18.30 3.42
N LEU A 129 7.15 17.61 2.28
CA LEU A 129 6.24 16.53 1.96
C LEU A 129 6.85 15.19 2.39
N CYS A 130 6.17 14.50 3.30
CA CYS A 130 6.50 13.13 3.69
C CYS A 130 5.47 12.16 3.12
N LEU A 131 5.95 11.11 2.45
CA LEU A 131 5.13 10.00 1.96
C LEU A 131 5.61 8.71 2.62
N LEU A 132 4.70 8.06 3.35
CA LEU A 132 4.96 6.80 4.04
C LEU A 132 4.09 5.72 3.42
N GLY A 133 4.70 4.85 2.61
CA GLY A 133 4.01 3.81 1.86
C GLY A 133 4.41 2.40 2.31
N HIS A 134 3.45 1.49 2.32
CA HIS A 134 3.69 0.05 2.38
C HIS A 134 2.59 -0.72 1.63
N ASN A 135 2.84 -2.00 1.33
CA ASN A 135 1.92 -2.84 0.56
C ASN A 135 1.43 -4.02 1.40
N GLN A 136 0.17 -4.39 1.21
CA GLN A 136 -0.46 -5.59 1.75
C GLN A 136 -1.00 -6.44 0.60
N SER A 137 -0.90 -7.77 0.71
CA SER A 137 -1.61 -8.68 -0.21
C SER A 137 -3.05 -8.82 0.23
N ILE A 138 -3.99 -8.87 -0.71
CA ILE A 138 -5.36 -9.31 -0.43
C ILE A 138 -5.32 -10.84 -0.52
N ASN A 139 -5.49 -11.53 0.60
CA ASN A 139 -5.62 -12.98 0.57
C ASN A 139 -7.06 -13.31 0.13
N ASN A 140 -7.27 -13.69 -1.13
CA ASN A 140 -8.57 -14.20 -1.61
C ASN A 140 -8.93 -15.59 -1.03
N SER A 141 -8.14 -16.15 -0.12
CA SER A 141 -8.34 -17.50 0.41
C SER A 141 -9.59 -17.67 1.31
N ALA A 142 -10.34 -16.61 1.57
CA ALA A 142 -11.64 -16.70 2.28
C ALA A 142 -12.83 -16.86 1.32
N ALA A 143 -12.68 -16.58 0.01
CA ALA A 143 -13.81 -16.58 -0.93
C ALA A 143 -13.99 -17.89 -1.71
N MET A 144 -13.03 -18.84 -1.66
CA MET A 144 -13.11 -20.11 -2.40
C MET A 144 -13.59 -21.31 -1.57
N GLU A 145 -13.78 -21.17 -0.25
CA GLU A 145 -14.30 -22.24 0.63
C GLU A 145 -15.81 -22.14 0.90
N ALA A 146 -16.55 -21.55 -0.03
CA ALA A 146 -18.01 -21.52 0.00
C ALA A 146 -18.57 -21.88 -1.38
N GLY A 147 -18.19 -23.04 -1.92
CA GLY A 147 -18.71 -23.45 -3.22
C GLY A 147 -18.01 -24.64 -3.86
N SER A 148 -17.84 -25.76 -3.16
CA SER A 148 -17.67 -27.07 -3.79
C SER A 148 -18.00 -28.19 -2.80
N SER A 149 -19.30 -28.36 -2.53
CA SER A 149 -19.85 -29.65 -2.16
C SER A 149 -20.63 -30.17 -3.36
N SER A 150 -19.92 -30.63 -4.39
CA SER A 150 -20.52 -31.50 -5.39
C SER A 150 -20.58 -32.90 -4.81
N ALA A 151 -21.79 -33.33 -4.46
CA ALA A 151 -22.09 -34.73 -4.24
C ALA A 151 -21.68 -35.54 -5.48
N GLN A 152 -20.98 -36.64 -5.27
CA GLN A 152 -20.91 -37.73 -6.23
C GLN A 152 -21.08 -39.06 -5.48
N ASP A 153 -22.21 -39.70 -5.80
CA ASP A 153 -22.62 -41.11 -5.73
C ASP A 153 -22.32 -41.97 -4.48
#